data_AF-A0A850QUJ5-F1
#
_entry.id   AF-A0A850QUJ5-F1
#
_cell.length_a   1.000
_cell.length_b   1.000
_cell.length_c   1.000
_cell.angle_alpha   90.00
_cell.angle_beta   90.00
_cell.angle_gamma   90.00
#
_symmetry.space_group_name_H-M   'P 1'
#
loop_
_entity.id
_entity.type
_entity.pdbx_description
1 polymer ?
#
loop_
_entity_poly.entity_id
_entity_poly.type
_entity_poly.pdbx_seq_one_letter_code
_entity_poly.pdbx_strand_id
1 'polypeptide(L)'
;MSLKIYRIDTSFFGKINNKMKKPELPVIAAAGFFSGMIKNYKDYKRDNSFVLSNKDEIARFTEAFGNDWVEDQYYIRHPKSTRTNYLIPASQFHKYIMREQISDIISYVRANLRVKELDLNIKTSKAGSIGLKGIIDNIPMEGSTKLNMADEYTVKIKCLSPLKASEKKTEYLWIDEFPHIIELVDNASNGLFSLNESFDLSFGLDISAAESIGANLDYHGQTQFNFTVIAD
;
A
#
# COMPACT_ATOMS: atom_id res chain seq x y z
N MET A 1 5.84 -6.90 -10.41
CA MET A 1 5.95 -5.49 -10.83
C MET A 1 7.21 -4.90 -10.21
N SER A 2 7.95 -4.01 -10.89
CA SER A 2 9.08 -3.31 -10.26
C SER A 2 8.58 -2.00 -9.66
N LEU A 3 8.79 -1.80 -8.35
CA LEU A 3 8.47 -0.55 -7.66
C LEU A 3 9.28 0.61 -8.25
N LYS A 4 8.69 1.81 -8.33
CA LYS A 4 9.41 3.01 -8.77
C LYS A 4 9.73 3.87 -7.55
N ILE A 5 10.99 4.26 -7.43
CA ILE A 5 11.53 4.99 -6.28
C ILE A 5 11.89 6.40 -6.74
N TYR A 6 11.56 7.39 -5.92
CA TYR A 6 11.81 8.80 -6.20
C TYR A 6 12.49 9.44 -4.99
N ARG A 7 13.53 10.24 -5.20
CA ARG A 7 14.10 11.11 -4.16
C ARG A 7 13.80 12.57 -4.50
N ILE A 8 13.36 13.34 -3.52
CA ILE A 8 13.20 14.79 -3.67
C ILE A 8 14.56 15.44 -3.42
N ASP A 9 15.12 16.10 -4.43
CA ASP A 9 16.41 16.77 -4.34
C ASP A 9 16.45 17.95 -5.32
N THR A 10 16.16 19.14 -4.79
CA THR A 10 16.12 20.42 -5.52
C THR A 10 17.48 21.12 -5.60
N SER A 11 18.52 20.51 -5.02
CA SER A 11 19.88 21.01 -5.06
C SER A 11 20.47 21.06 -6.47
N PHE A 12 21.64 21.69 -6.63
CA PHE A 12 22.36 21.71 -7.90
C PHE A 12 22.67 20.29 -8.41
N PHE A 13 23.06 19.38 -7.52
CA PHE A 13 23.33 17.98 -7.87
C PHE A 13 22.05 17.22 -8.23
N GLY A 14 20.95 17.46 -7.52
CA GLY A 14 19.65 16.88 -7.84
C GLY A 14 19.16 17.27 -9.24
N LYS A 15 19.32 18.54 -9.61
CA LYS A 15 19.01 19.05 -10.97
C LYS A 15 19.86 18.41 -12.06
N ILE A 16 21.14 18.15 -11.80
CA ILE A 16 22.02 17.43 -12.74
C ILE A 16 21.53 16.00 -12.90
N ASN A 17 21.22 15.31 -11.81
CA ASN A 17 20.78 13.91 -11.85
C ASN A 17 19.44 13.76 -12.60
N ASN A 18 18.47 14.64 -12.32
CA ASN A 18 17.19 14.67 -13.03
C ASN A 18 17.35 14.87 -14.55
N LYS A 19 18.31 15.69 -14.98
CA LYS A 19 18.64 15.84 -16.41
C LYS A 19 19.27 14.58 -17.01
N MET A 20 20.08 13.86 -16.26
CA MET A 20 20.71 12.62 -16.72
C MET A 20 19.72 11.44 -16.76
N LYS A 21 18.82 11.34 -15.77
CA LYS A 21 17.77 10.32 -15.69
C LYS A 21 16.42 10.97 -15.46
N LYS A 22 15.71 11.22 -16.58
CA LYS A 22 14.36 11.80 -16.56
C LYS A 22 13.43 10.98 -15.68
N PRO A 23 12.73 11.61 -14.71
CA PRO A 23 11.80 10.89 -13.85
C PRO A 23 10.59 10.44 -14.68
N GLU A 24 10.08 9.26 -14.36
CA GLU A 24 8.84 8.82 -14.94
C GLU A 24 7.67 9.52 -14.23
N LEU A 25 6.95 10.38 -14.95
CA LEU A 25 5.83 11.15 -14.40
C LEU A 25 4.51 10.38 -14.54
N PRO A 26 3.49 10.66 -13.71
CA PRO A 26 2.15 10.13 -13.93
C PRO A 26 1.62 10.62 -15.27
N VAL A 27 0.88 9.75 -15.96
CA VAL A 27 0.20 10.09 -17.22
C VAL A 27 -0.97 10.99 -16.86
N ILE A 28 -0.72 12.30 -16.79
CA ILE A 28 -1.79 13.28 -16.95
C ILE A 28 -2.14 13.22 -18.44
N ALA A 29 -3.42 13.18 -18.79
CA ALA A 29 -3.87 13.26 -20.18
C ALA A 29 -3.39 14.57 -20.83
N ALA A 30 -2.15 14.57 -21.31
CA ALA A 30 -1.52 15.54 -22.17
C ALA A 30 -0.28 14.87 -22.78
N ALA A 31 -0.27 14.85 -24.11
CA ALA A 31 0.56 14.05 -24.99
C ALA A 31 2.09 14.25 -24.87
N GLY A 32 2.87 13.24 -25.33
CA GLY A 32 4.22 13.46 -25.86
C GLY A 32 5.29 12.42 -25.49
N PHE A 33 5.77 11.69 -26.50
CA PHE A 33 6.84 10.68 -26.56
C PHE A 33 8.29 11.23 -26.42
N PHE A 34 9.26 10.45 -25.88
CA PHE A 34 10.52 9.93 -26.52
C PHE A 34 11.62 9.47 -25.52
N SER A 35 12.41 8.48 -25.95
CA SER A 35 13.48 7.75 -25.23
C SER A 35 14.87 8.42 -25.25
N GLY A 36 15.74 8.02 -24.32
CA GLY A 36 17.20 8.23 -24.36
C GLY A 36 17.89 8.16 -22.99
N MET A 37 18.70 7.12 -22.75
CA MET A 37 19.53 6.89 -21.55
C MET A 37 20.84 7.73 -21.55
N ILE A 38 21.43 8.02 -20.38
CA ILE A 38 22.88 7.87 -19.98
C ILE A 38 23.07 8.17 -18.45
N LYS A 39 24.19 7.72 -17.85
CA LYS A 39 24.33 7.12 -16.50
C LYS A 39 25.24 7.86 -15.45
N ASN A 40 24.93 7.85 -14.13
CA ASN A 40 25.88 7.96 -12.96
C ASN A 40 25.22 7.96 -11.54
N TYR A 41 25.67 7.36 -10.42
CA TYR A 41 26.48 6.14 -10.11
C TYR A 41 25.94 5.39 -8.84
N LYS A 42 25.20 6.03 -7.91
CA LYS A 42 24.54 5.34 -6.75
C LYS A 42 23.03 5.15 -6.92
N ASP A 43 22.27 6.18 -7.28
CA ASP A 43 20.87 6.03 -7.73
C ASP A 43 20.76 5.42 -9.13
N TYR A 44 21.86 5.44 -9.87
CA TYR A 44 21.94 4.96 -11.25
C TYR A 44 21.85 3.45 -11.40
N LYS A 45 22.44 2.70 -10.46
CA LYS A 45 22.47 1.23 -10.57
C LYS A 45 21.07 0.60 -10.50
N ARG A 46 20.09 1.34 -9.96
CA ARG A 46 18.69 0.91 -9.90
C ARG A 46 17.95 1.51 -11.07
N ASP A 47 17.58 0.67 -12.04
CA ASP A 47 16.81 1.09 -13.20
C ASP A 47 15.50 1.79 -12.80
N ASN A 48 14.96 1.46 -11.63
CA ASN A 48 13.71 1.97 -11.08
C ASN A 48 13.81 3.14 -10.08
N SER A 49 14.99 3.76 -9.87
CA SER A 49 15.16 4.94 -8.99
C SER A 49 15.33 6.25 -9.75
N PHE A 50 14.66 7.33 -9.33
CA PHE A 50 14.64 8.63 -10.00
C PHE A 50 14.79 9.79 -9.02
N VAL A 51 15.20 10.97 -9.50
CA VAL A 51 15.26 12.20 -8.70
C VAL A 51 14.27 13.24 -9.23
N LEU A 52 13.43 13.76 -8.33
CA LEU A 52 12.54 14.88 -8.59
C LEU A 52 13.19 16.15 -8.04
N SER A 53 13.53 17.07 -8.96
CA SER A 53 14.23 18.32 -8.63
C SER A 53 13.49 19.57 -9.09
N ASN A 54 12.53 19.40 -10.01
CA ASN A 54 11.71 20.48 -10.54
C ASN A 54 10.36 20.54 -9.81
N LYS A 55 9.97 21.74 -9.37
CA LYS A 55 8.68 21.98 -8.71
C LYS A 55 7.49 21.55 -9.57
N ASP A 56 7.54 21.77 -10.88
CA ASP A 56 6.46 21.39 -11.80
C ASP A 56 6.32 19.88 -11.96
N GLU A 57 7.40 19.13 -11.76
CA GLU A 57 7.38 17.66 -11.79
C GLU A 57 6.86 17.12 -10.47
N ILE A 58 7.32 17.68 -9.35
CA ILE A 58 6.87 17.33 -8.00
C ILE A 58 5.36 17.59 -7.85
N ALA A 59 4.86 18.71 -8.37
CA ALA A 59 3.45 19.08 -8.30
C ALA A 59 2.50 18.12 -9.05
N ARG A 60 3.01 17.24 -9.91
CA ARG A 60 2.21 16.19 -10.57
C ARG A 60 1.95 15.00 -9.66
N PHE A 61 2.67 14.89 -8.55
CA PHE A 61 2.50 13.85 -7.57
C PHE A 61 1.72 14.35 -6.36
N THR A 62 1.11 13.41 -5.66
CA THR A 62 0.43 13.60 -4.39
C THR A 62 1.18 12.81 -3.33
N GLU A 63 1.55 13.46 -2.24
CA GLU A 63 2.12 12.78 -1.08
C GLU A 63 0.99 12.01 -0.36
N ALA A 64 1.23 10.73 -0.07
CA ALA A 64 0.18 9.79 0.33
C ALA A 64 -0.52 10.13 1.67
N PHE A 65 0.12 10.90 2.53
CA PHE A 65 -0.41 11.35 3.81
C PHE A 65 -0.82 12.84 3.80
N GLY A 66 -0.67 13.53 2.66
CA GLY A 66 -0.96 14.96 2.52
C GLY A 66 0.05 15.89 3.18
N ASN A 67 1.26 15.39 3.49
CA ASN A 67 2.32 16.19 4.08
C ASN A 67 3.12 16.97 3.02
N ASP A 68 3.86 17.99 3.47
CA ASP A 68 4.85 18.66 2.63
C ASP A 68 5.99 17.72 2.21
N TRP A 69 6.57 18.00 1.05
CA TRP A 69 7.72 17.25 0.53
C TRP A 69 8.96 17.48 1.39
N VAL A 70 9.67 16.40 1.73
CA VAL A 70 10.90 16.43 2.52
C VAL A 70 12.10 16.25 1.60
N GLU A 71 13.04 17.19 1.67
CA GLU A 71 14.28 17.16 0.89
C GLU A 71 15.17 15.96 1.31
N ASP A 72 15.82 15.33 0.33
CA ASP A 72 16.67 14.15 0.46
C ASP A 72 15.96 12.88 1.00
N GLN A 73 14.62 12.90 1.05
CA GLN A 73 13.82 11.75 1.42
C GLN A 73 13.46 10.89 0.20
N TYR A 74 13.48 9.56 0.39
CA TYR A 74 13.00 8.60 -0.60
C TYR A 74 11.50 8.33 -0.43
N TYR A 75 10.84 8.25 -1.58
CA TYR A 75 9.46 7.90 -1.74
C TYR A 75 9.32 6.74 -2.72
N ILE A 76 8.32 5.90 -2.52
CA ILE A 76 7.96 4.80 -3.38
C ILE A 76 6.62 5.14 -4.02
N ARG A 77 6.55 5.06 -5.34
CA ARG A 77 5.30 5.24 -6.09
C ARG A 77 4.36 4.09 -5.81
N HIS A 78 3.09 4.42 -5.64
CA HIS A 78 2.05 3.43 -5.44
C HIS A 78 2.07 2.35 -6.54
N PRO A 79 2.02 1.05 -6.19
CA PRO A 79 2.16 -0.03 -7.17
C PRO A 79 0.97 -0.18 -8.12
N LYS A 80 -0.24 0.16 -7.67
CA LYS A 80 -1.47 0.10 -8.49
C LYS A 80 -1.51 1.21 -9.55
N SER A 81 -1.88 0.85 -10.77
CA SER A 81 -1.92 1.72 -11.95
C SER A 81 -2.91 2.90 -11.81
N THR A 82 -3.97 2.72 -11.03
CA THR A 82 -4.97 3.76 -10.76
C THR A 82 -4.49 4.86 -9.81
N ARG A 83 -3.38 4.64 -9.09
CA ARG A 83 -2.79 5.58 -8.12
C ARG A 83 -1.38 6.02 -8.49
N THR A 84 -1.10 6.08 -9.78
CA THR A 84 0.24 6.37 -10.29
C THR A 84 0.79 7.75 -9.94
N ASN A 85 -0.04 8.68 -9.47
CA ASN A 85 0.39 9.98 -8.96
C ASN A 85 0.75 9.97 -7.47
N TYR A 86 0.52 8.87 -6.74
CA TYR A 86 0.81 8.81 -5.31
C TYR A 86 2.27 8.41 -5.04
N LEU A 87 2.94 9.21 -4.20
CA LEU A 87 4.25 8.92 -3.64
C LEU A 87 4.12 8.72 -2.14
N ILE A 88 4.60 7.57 -1.66
CA ILE A 88 4.53 7.17 -0.26
C ILE A 88 5.95 7.21 0.32
N PRO A 89 6.20 7.86 1.46
CA PRO A 89 7.48 7.79 2.16
C PRO A 89 7.95 6.34 2.29
N ALA A 90 9.18 6.05 1.87
CA ALA A 90 9.70 4.68 1.85
C ALA A 90 9.59 4.00 3.22
N SER A 91 9.81 4.75 4.31
CA SER A 91 9.68 4.29 5.69
C SER A 91 8.26 3.91 6.12
N GLN A 92 7.24 4.45 5.46
CA GLN A 92 5.81 4.19 5.74
C GLN A 92 5.14 3.32 4.68
N PHE A 93 5.86 2.97 3.61
CA PHE A 93 5.32 2.29 2.43
C PHE A 93 4.52 1.03 2.78
N HIS A 94 5.12 0.08 3.49
CA HIS A 94 4.45 -1.19 3.79
C HIS A 94 3.19 -0.99 4.65
N LYS A 95 3.26 -0.14 5.68
CA LYS A 95 2.09 0.16 6.54
C LYS A 95 0.95 0.78 5.74
N TYR A 96 1.27 1.71 4.83
CA TYR A 96 0.29 2.35 3.97
C TYR A 96 -0.41 1.34 3.06
N ILE A 97 0.36 0.47 2.39
CA ILE A 97 -0.19 -0.57 1.50
C ILE A 97 -1.04 -1.59 2.26
N MET A 98 -0.54 -2.08 3.40
CA MET A 98 -1.29 -3.00 4.25
C MET A 98 -2.60 -2.39 4.72
N ARG A 99 -2.62 -1.10 5.06
CA ARG A 99 -3.85 -0.39 5.45
C ARG A 99 -4.91 -0.45 4.35
N GLU A 100 -4.51 -0.21 3.11
CA GLU A 100 -5.42 -0.28 1.96
C GLU A 100 -5.90 -1.71 1.70
N GLN A 101 -5.00 -2.70 1.75
CA GLN A 101 -5.35 -4.11 1.57
C GLN A 101 -6.34 -4.58 2.64
N ILE A 102 -6.08 -4.27 3.91
CA ILE A 102 -6.97 -4.60 5.03
C ILE A 102 -8.33 -3.92 4.86
N SER A 103 -8.34 -2.63 4.50
CA SER A 103 -9.59 -1.89 4.23
C SER A 103 -10.39 -2.57 3.14
N ASP A 104 -9.80 -2.85 1.98
CA ASP A 104 -10.48 -3.49 0.85
C ASP A 104 -11.03 -4.87 1.19
N ILE A 105 -10.27 -5.70 1.90
CA ILE A 105 -10.71 -7.02 2.34
C ILE A 105 -11.94 -6.89 3.25
N ILE A 106 -11.87 -6.04 4.29
CA ILE A 106 -12.99 -5.84 5.22
C ILE A 106 -14.22 -5.32 4.48
N SER A 107 -14.04 -4.32 3.61
CA SER A 107 -15.13 -3.73 2.83
C SER A 107 -15.77 -4.76 1.88
N TYR A 108 -14.97 -5.63 1.25
CA TYR A 108 -15.46 -6.67 0.36
C TYR A 108 -16.26 -7.73 1.12
N VAL A 109 -15.70 -8.27 2.20
CA VAL A 109 -16.37 -9.30 3.01
C VAL A 109 -17.70 -8.76 3.56
N ARG A 110 -17.73 -7.52 4.06
CA ARG A 110 -18.96 -6.90 4.59
C ARG A 110 -19.98 -6.49 3.53
N ALA A 111 -19.54 -6.21 2.31
CA ALA A 111 -20.46 -5.90 1.22
C ALA A 111 -21.24 -7.15 0.77
N ASN A 112 -20.64 -8.32 0.90
CA ASN A 112 -21.19 -9.59 0.41
C ASN A 112 -21.81 -10.45 1.51
N LEU A 113 -21.39 -10.29 2.77
CA LEU A 113 -21.87 -11.07 3.91
C LEU A 113 -22.43 -10.20 5.04
N ARG A 114 -23.33 -10.77 5.84
CA ARG A 114 -23.84 -10.15 7.07
C ARG A 114 -22.87 -10.39 8.22
N VAL A 115 -21.75 -9.67 8.19
CA VAL A 115 -20.69 -9.82 9.20
C VAL A 115 -21.08 -9.15 10.52
N LYS A 116 -20.86 -9.86 11.62
CA LYS A 116 -20.97 -9.36 13.00
C LYS A 116 -19.63 -8.93 13.58
N GLU A 117 -18.60 -9.76 13.40
CA GLU A 117 -17.26 -9.54 13.94
C GLU A 117 -16.20 -10.08 12.97
N LEU A 118 -15.07 -9.38 12.89
CA LEU A 118 -13.85 -9.89 12.29
C LEU A 118 -12.70 -9.76 13.28
N ASP A 119 -11.92 -10.81 13.45
CA ASP A 119 -10.63 -10.74 14.12
C ASP A 119 -9.53 -10.78 13.06
N LEU A 120 -8.62 -9.80 13.09
CA LEU A 120 -7.48 -9.71 12.18
C LEU A 120 -6.18 -9.96 12.94
N ASN A 121 -5.37 -10.88 12.42
CA ASN A 121 -3.98 -11.09 12.81
C ASN A 121 -3.07 -11.10 11.58
N ILE A 122 -1.90 -10.46 11.68
CA ILE A 122 -0.93 -10.41 10.58
C ILE A 122 0.40 -11.02 11.00
N LYS A 123 0.92 -11.89 10.13
CA LYS A 123 2.22 -12.54 10.32
C LYS A 123 3.13 -12.24 9.14
N THR A 124 4.43 -12.12 9.39
CA THR A 124 5.43 -12.01 8.31
C THR A 124 6.49 -13.05 8.45
N SER A 125 7.05 -13.48 7.31
CA SER A 125 8.14 -14.44 7.29
C SER A 125 9.40 -13.98 8.03
N LYS A 126 9.57 -12.66 8.23
CA LYS A 126 10.75 -12.08 8.89
C LYS A 126 10.55 -11.76 10.37
N ALA A 127 9.42 -11.16 10.74
CA ALA A 127 9.17 -10.72 12.11
C ALA A 127 8.31 -11.70 12.92
N GLY A 128 7.74 -12.73 12.27
CA GLY A 128 6.79 -13.66 12.90
C GLY A 128 5.43 -13.01 13.06
N SER A 129 5.27 -12.16 14.07
CA SER A 129 4.05 -11.38 14.34
C SER A 129 4.32 -9.89 14.24
N ILE A 130 3.37 -9.12 13.68
CA ILE A 130 3.53 -7.68 13.49
C ILE A 130 2.56 -6.91 14.38
N GLY A 131 3.11 -5.94 15.13
CA GLY A 131 2.30 -4.98 15.86
C GLY A 131 1.40 -4.19 14.91
N LEU A 132 0.09 -4.24 15.16
CA LEU A 132 -0.92 -3.64 14.27
C LEU A 132 -1.17 -2.15 14.56
N LYS A 133 -0.60 -1.64 15.66
CA LYS A 133 -0.66 -0.22 16.03
C LYS A 133 0.00 0.64 14.94
N GLY A 134 -0.67 1.69 14.49
CA GLY A 134 -0.22 2.53 13.38
C GLY A 134 -0.58 2.00 11.98
N ILE A 135 -0.78 0.69 11.81
CA ILE A 135 -1.32 0.13 10.55
C ILE A 135 -2.82 0.38 10.52
N ILE A 136 -3.51 0.00 11.60
CA ILE A 136 -4.97 0.11 11.71
C ILE A 136 -5.48 1.50 12.08
N ASP A 137 -4.57 2.41 12.43
CA ASP A 137 -4.90 3.80 12.74
C ASP A 137 -5.49 4.47 11.48
N ASN A 138 -6.69 5.01 11.61
CA ASN A 138 -7.42 5.69 10.53
C ASN A 138 -7.65 4.82 9.27
N ILE A 139 -7.82 3.50 9.42
CA ILE A 139 -8.37 2.69 8.33
C ILE A 139 -9.74 3.28 7.93
N PRO A 140 -9.98 3.59 6.64
CA PRO A 140 -11.29 4.00 6.18
C PRO A 140 -12.24 2.80 6.26
N MET A 141 -13.30 2.93 7.05
CA MET A 141 -14.28 1.86 7.28
C MET A 141 -15.69 2.39 6.99
N GLU A 142 -16.49 1.58 6.30
CA GLU A 142 -17.87 1.95 5.95
C GLU A 142 -18.86 1.59 7.05
N GLY A 143 -19.91 2.40 7.19
CA GLY A 143 -21.00 2.15 8.13
C GLY A 143 -20.54 2.13 9.59
N SER A 144 -21.37 1.55 10.45
CA SER A 144 -21.13 1.55 11.91
C SER A 144 -20.18 0.44 12.34
N THR A 145 -18.88 0.72 12.34
CA THR A 145 -17.83 -0.21 12.81
C THR A 145 -17.11 0.30 14.05
N LYS A 146 -16.71 -0.62 14.94
CA LYS A 146 -15.82 -0.33 16.06
C LYS A 146 -14.57 -1.20 15.98
N LEU A 147 -13.41 -0.57 15.97
CA LEU A 147 -12.11 -1.23 15.96
C LEU A 147 -11.53 -1.17 17.37
N ASN A 148 -11.14 -2.32 17.90
CA ASN A 148 -10.46 -2.42 19.19
C ASN A 148 -9.24 -3.33 19.05
N MET A 149 -8.11 -2.90 19.59
CA MET A 149 -6.96 -3.80 19.78
C MET A 149 -7.33 -4.79 20.89
N ALA A 150 -7.34 -6.10 20.60
CA ALA A 150 -7.41 -7.12 21.65
C ALA A 150 -6.05 -7.27 22.32
N ASP A 151 -4.99 -7.25 21.52
CA ASP A 151 -3.59 -7.24 21.93
C ASP A 151 -2.76 -6.49 20.87
N GLU A 152 -1.43 -6.52 20.97
CA GLU A 152 -0.53 -5.84 20.02
C GLU A 152 -0.66 -6.34 18.57
N TYR A 153 -1.02 -7.61 18.38
CA TYR A 153 -1.02 -8.34 17.10
C TYR A 153 -2.42 -8.67 16.58
N THR A 154 -3.46 -8.41 17.37
CA THR A 154 -4.84 -8.79 17.06
C THR A 154 -5.79 -7.61 17.16
N VAL A 155 -6.52 -7.35 16.09
CA VAL A 155 -7.55 -6.30 16.01
C VAL A 155 -8.93 -6.95 15.90
N LYS A 156 -9.85 -6.55 16.77
CA LYS A 156 -11.27 -6.93 16.71
C LYS A 156 -12.07 -5.83 16.04
N ILE A 157 -12.78 -6.19 14.98
CA ILE A 157 -13.62 -5.28 14.19
C ILE A 157 -15.07 -5.70 14.39
N LYS A 158 -15.81 -4.93 15.21
CA LYS A 158 -17.24 -5.17 15.45
C LYS A 158 -18.07 -4.40 14.43
N CYS A 159 -18.91 -5.12 13.70
CA CYS A 159 -19.86 -4.57 12.75
C CYS A 159 -21.21 -4.45 13.44
N LEU A 160 -21.60 -3.23 13.82
CA LEU A 160 -22.81 -3.01 14.64
C LEU A 160 -24.10 -3.21 13.84
N SER A 161 -24.03 -3.05 12.52
CA SER A 161 -25.13 -3.26 11.60
C SER A 161 -24.60 -3.75 10.24
N PRO A 162 -25.41 -4.49 9.47
CA PRO A 162 -25.12 -4.77 8.07
C PRO A 162 -24.97 -3.47 7.27
N LEU A 163 -24.14 -3.50 6.22
CA LEU A 163 -23.99 -2.37 5.31
C LEU A 163 -25.26 -2.14 4.49
N LYS A 164 -25.72 -0.90 4.44
CA LYS A 164 -26.75 -0.48 3.46
C LYS A 164 -26.15 -0.47 2.07
N ALA A 165 -27.00 -0.58 1.04
CA ALA A 165 -26.55 -0.53 -0.36
C ALA A 165 -25.74 0.73 -0.68
N SER A 166 -26.12 1.89 -0.12
CA SER A 166 -25.40 3.16 -0.29
C SER A 166 -24.06 3.23 0.44
N GLU A 167 -23.81 2.33 1.40
CA GLU A 167 -22.58 2.26 2.19
C GLU A 167 -21.59 1.24 1.61
N LYS A 168 -22.04 0.39 0.67
CA LYS A 168 -21.17 -0.59 0.04
C LYS A 168 -20.20 0.09 -0.91
N LYS A 169 -18.91 -0.21 -0.74
CA LYS A 169 -17.87 0.16 -1.68
C LYS A 169 -18.13 -0.51 -3.03
N THR A 170 -18.02 0.25 -4.11
CA THR A 170 -18.25 -0.25 -5.48
C THR A 170 -16.94 -0.55 -6.21
N GLU A 171 -15.85 0.11 -5.80
CA GLU A 171 -14.54 -0.03 -6.42
C GLU A 171 -13.52 -0.47 -5.38
N TYR A 172 -12.82 -1.55 -5.67
CA TYR A 172 -11.78 -2.11 -4.82
C TYR A 172 -10.44 -1.96 -5.53
N LEU A 173 -9.40 -1.64 -4.78
CA LEU A 173 -8.06 -1.41 -5.30
C LEU A 173 -7.21 -2.67 -5.31
N TRP A 174 -7.39 -3.53 -4.31
CA TRP A 174 -6.53 -4.68 -3.99
C TRP A 174 -7.23 -6.03 -4.01
N ILE A 175 -8.57 -6.07 -4.02
CA ILE A 175 -9.31 -7.34 -3.88
C ILE A 175 -9.02 -8.32 -5.02
N ASP A 176 -8.65 -7.80 -6.19
CA ASP A 176 -8.23 -8.57 -7.35
C ASP A 176 -6.97 -9.41 -7.11
N GLU A 177 -6.12 -9.02 -6.15
CA GLU A 177 -4.94 -9.77 -5.74
C GLU A 177 -5.26 -10.88 -4.71
N PHE A 178 -6.52 -11.00 -4.27
CA PHE A 178 -6.97 -11.95 -3.25
C PHE A 178 -8.13 -12.83 -3.75
N PRO A 179 -7.91 -13.68 -4.77
CA PRO A 179 -8.97 -14.47 -5.39
C PRO A 179 -9.61 -15.50 -4.44
N HIS A 180 -8.89 -16.03 -3.43
CA HIS A 180 -9.49 -16.99 -2.51
C HIS A 180 -10.48 -16.32 -1.55
N ILE A 181 -10.25 -15.06 -1.15
CA ILE A 181 -11.25 -14.27 -0.43
C ILE A 181 -12.53 -14.15 -1.25
N ILE A 182 -12.43 -13.85 -2.54
CA ILE A 182 -13.59 -13.74 -3.44
C ILE A 182 -14.35 -15.06 -3.45
N GLU A 183 -13.66 -16.17 -3.75
CA GLU A 183 -14.26 -17.51 -3.81
C GLU A 183 -14.92 -17.91 -2.49
N LEU A 184 -14.25 -17.70 -1.36
CA LEU A 184 -14.79 -18.10 -0.06
C LEU A 184 -16.01 -17.27 0.31
N VAL A 185 -15.97 -15.97 0.09
CA VAL A 185 -17.08 -15.06 0.35
C VAL A 185 -18.29 -15.37 -0.52
N ASP A 186 -18.10 -15.71 -1.80
CA ASP A 186 -19.18 -16.05 -2.72
C ASP A 186 -19.90 -17.36 -2.34
N ASN A 187 -19.18 -18.28 -1.68
CA ASN A 187 -19.72 -19.58 -1.24
C ASN A 187 -20.16 -19.59 0.23
N ALA A 188 -19.78 -18.58 1.02
CA ALA A 188 -20.15 -18.46 2.42
C ALA A 188 -21.59 -17.93 2.53
N SER A 189 -22.37 -18.53 3.44
CA SER A 189 -23.72 -18.05 3.74
C SER A 189 -23.83 -17.56 5.19
N ASN A 190 -23.29 -18.31 6.15
CA ASN A 190 -23.27 -17.95 7.57
C ASN A 190 -22.21 -18.71 8.37
N GLY A 191 -22.05 -18.33 9.63
CA GLY A 191 -21.22 -19.05 10.60
C GLY A 191 -19.83 -18.45 10.80
N LEU A 192 -18.92 -19.29 11.32
CA LEU A 192 -17.54 -18.95 11.63
C LEU A 192 -16.62 -19.54 10.55
N PHE A 193 -15.81 -18.70 9.92
CA PHE A 193 -14.82 -19.15 8.94
C PHE A 193 -13.54 -18.31 9.01
N SER A 194 -12.46 -18.83 8.44
CA SER A 194 -11.16 -18.17 8.39
C SER A 194 -10.79 -17.81 6.96
N LEU A 195 -10.33 -16.57 6.75
CA LEU A 195 -9.73 -16.10 5.51
C LEU A 195 -8.23 -15.96 5.76
N ASN A 196 -7.41 -16.72 5.05
CA ASN A 196 -5.96 -16.62 5.16
C ASN A 196 -5.39 -16.31 3.78
N GLU A 197 -4.84 -15.11 3.62
CA GLU A 197 -4.20 -14.70 2.37
C GLU A 197 -2.75 -14.35 2.58
N SER A 198 -1.93 -14.66 1.58
CA SER A 198 -0.51 -14.32 1.58
C SER A 198 -0.21 -13.33 0.47
N PHE A 199 0.58 -12.32 0.79
CA PHE A 199 1.03 -11.33 -0.18
C PHE A 199 2.52 -11.03 0.01
N ASP A 200 3.26 -10.92 -1.10
CA ASP A 200 4.66 -10.52 -1.07
C ASP A 200 4.80 -9.00 -0.98
N LEU A 201 4.98 -8.50 0.24
CA LEU A 201 5.19 -7.08 0.50
C LEU A 201 6.59 -6.59 0.12
N SER A 202 7.49 -7.45 -0.38
CA SER A 202 8.75 -6.97 -0.98
C SER A 202 8.50 -6.23 -2.29
N PHE A 203 7.41 -6.55 -3.00
CA PHE A 203 7.16 -6.09 -4.38
C PHE A 203 8.38 -6.26 -5.31
N GLY A 204 9.17 -7.32 -5.09
CA GLY A 204 10.39 -7.59 -5.85
C GLY A 204 11.56 -6.63 -5.57
N LEU A 205 11.47 -5.78 -4.56
CA LEU A 205 12.57 -4.93 -4.11
C LEU A 205 13.58 -5.81 -3.34
N ASP A 206 14.86 -5.75 -3.69
CA ASP A 206 15.89 -6.46 -2.93
C ASP A 206 16.13 -5.83 -1.55
N ILE A 207 16.60 -6.63 -0.59
CA ILE A 207 16.78 -6.19 0.81
C ILE A 207 17.76 -5.01 0.90
N SER A 208 18.88 -5.07 0.17
CA SER A 208 19.88 -4.00 0.18
C SER A 208 19.32 -2.71 -0.42
N ALA A 209 18.43 -2.80 -1.40
CA ALA A 209 17.71 -1.66 -1.93
C ALA A 209 16.72 -1.09 -0.94
N ALA A 210 15.89 -1.94 -0.33
CA ALA A 210 14.95 -1.54 0.71
C ALA A 210 15.65 -0.81 1.86
N GLU A 211 16.77 -1.35 2.34
CA GLU A 211 17.58 -0.74 3.40
C GLU A 211 18.09 0.65 2.99
N SER A 212 18.68 0.77 1.81
CA SER A 212 19.28 2.04 1.37
C SER A 212 18.30 3.19 1.15
N ILE A 213 17.01 2.88 0.95
CA ILE A 213 15.95 3.89 0.79
C ILE A 213 15.19 4.11 2.11
N GLY A 214 15.57 3.41 3.18
CA GLY A 214 14.93 3.49 4.49
C GLY A 214 13.55 2.82 4.56
N ALA A 215 13.27 1.84 3.69
CA ALA A 215 12.05 1.05 3.79
C ALA A 215 12.10 0.12 5.01
N ASN A 216 10.97 -0.06 5.69
CA ASN A 216 10.91 -0.91 6.87
C ASN A 216 11.06 -2.39 6.46
N LEU A 217 12.12 -3.04 6.94
CA LEU A 217 12.50 -4.41 6.58
C LEU A 217 11.69 -5.50 7.30
N ASP A 218 10.97 -5.18 8.38
CA ASP A 218 10.16 -6.14 9.15
C ASP A 218 8.98 -6.67 8.32
N TYR A 219 8.52 -5.86 7.36
CA TYR A 219 7.46 -6.17 6.41
C TYR A 219 7.99 -6.78 5.11
N HIS A 220 9.30 -6.89 4.93
CA HIS A 220 9.90 -7.27 3.66
C HIS A 220 9.79 -8.79 3.44
N GLY A 221 8.92 -9.18 2.52
CA GLY A 221 8.70 -10.57 2.11
C GLY A 221 7.25 -11.02 2.26
N GLN A 222 7.06 -12.33 2.44
CA GLN A 222 5.74 -12.94 2.54
C GLN A 222 5.04 -12.51 3.83
N THR A 223 3.85 -11.94 3.65
CA THR A 223 2.98 -11.44 4.72
C THR A 223 1.63 -12.15 4.65
N GLN A 224 1.21 -12.74 5.75
CA GLN A 224 -0.05 -13.45 5.87
C GLN A 224 -1.07 -12.59 6.61
N PHE A 225 -2.20 -12.33 5.96
CA PHE A 225 -3.38 -11.71 6.54
C PHE A 225 -4.35 -12.82 6.95
N ASN A 226 -4.58 -12.95 8.25
CA ASN A 226 -5.47 -13.96 8.80
C ASN A 226 -6.68 -13.26 9.41
N PHE A 227 -7.85 -13.46 8.80
CA PHE A 227 -9.12 -13.01 9.33
C PHE A 227 -9.91 -14.19 9.86
N THR A 228 -10.51 -14.04 11.03
CA THR A 228 -11.58 -14.91 11.50
C THR A 228 -12.88 -14.11 11.41
N VAL A 229 -13.84 -14.61 10.63
CA VAL A 229 -15.08 -13.89 10.31
C VAL A 229 -16.26 -14.60 10.95
N ILE A 230 -17.13 -13.83 11.58
CA ILE A 230 -18.40 -14.29 12.15
C ILE A 230 -19.53 -13.64 11.35
N ALA A 231 -20.30 -14.44 10.61
CA ALA A 231 -21.42 -14.00 9.77
C ALA A 231 -22.75 -14.68 10.14
N ASP A 232 -23.86 -13.99 9.86
CA ASP A 232 -25.25 -14.43 10.10
C ASP A 232 -25.90 -15.16 8.94
#